data_AF-A0A1S8AQY6-F1
#
_entry.id   AF-A0A1S8AQY6-F1
#
_cell.length_a   1.000
_cell.length_b   1.000
_cell.length_c   1.000
_cell.angle_alpha   90.00
_cell.angle_beta   90.00
_cell.angle_gamma   90.00
#
_symmetry.space_group_name_H-M   'P 1'
#
loop_
_entity.id
_entity.type
_entity.pdbx_description
1 polymer ?
#
loop_
_entity_poly.entity_id
_entity_poly.type
_entity_poly.pdbx_seq_one_letter_code
_entity_poly.pdbx_strand_id
1 'polypeptide(L)'
;MSTHPDRPTSDSSPQSDQQRSELSELRRSLSIKQDYVRDEDPELFEEIGTFLQVSATLHDGSVASRVQSKLRELKRGNKMRAHRNVDDPEDAFADDCDGCEHYGVNCPMLNRYSVTKTISRVIEEAESDDEVIEKLTDIAIENNCHVVLDELDDCQDSYAELLERGYELKTRAVEAISGSADGSGSETGVTATFDEPSPEDERRVEETIEHVMSDEEDDQ
;
A
#
# COMPACT_ATOMS: atom_id res chain seq x y z
N MET A 1 14.53 6.84 43.15
CA MET A 1 13.28 6.62 42.39
C MET A 1 13.50 7.28 41.05
N SER A 2 13.94 6.50 40.05
CA SER A 2 14.21 7.01 38.70
C SER A 2 12.98 6.76 37.87
N THR A 3 12.28 7.83 37.53
CA THR A 3 11.19 7.86 36.56
C THR A 3 11.79 7.54 35.18
N HIS A 4 11.48 6.35 34.66
CA HIS A 4 11.61 6.08 33.23
C HIS A 4 10.62 6.99 32.50
N PRO A 5 11.04 7.80 31.50
CA PRO A 5 10.09 8.41 30.60
C PRO A 5 9.47 7.30 29.75
N ASP A 6 8.16 7.19 29.83
CA ASP A 6 7.33 6.36 28.97
C ASP A 6 7.71 6.61 27.50
N ARG A 7 8.05 5.52 26.82
CA ARG A 7 8.29 5.46 25.38
C ARG A 7 6.96 5.82 24.71
N PRO A 8 6.87 6.86 23.85
CA PRO A 8 5.65 7.12 23.10
C PRO A 8 5.37 5.89 22.24
N THR A 9 4.18 5.33 22.43
CA THR A 9 3.59 4.27 21.60
C THR A 9 3.57 4.73 20.15
N SER A 10 4.03 3.83 19.26
CA SER A 10 4.00 3.94 17.80
C SER A 10 2.64 4.46 17.33
N ASP A 11 2.64 5.67 16.81
CA ASP A 11 1.53 6.23 16.03
C ASP A 11 1.84 5.93 14.56
N SER A 12 1.91 4.65 14.20
CA SER A 12 1.78 4.25 12.81
C SER A 12 0.37 4.67 12.40
N SER A 13 0.25 5.57 11.43
CA SER A 13 -1.06 5.87 10.87
C SER A 13 -1.65 4.56 10.33
N PRO A 14 -2.82 4.11 10.81
CA PRO A 14 -3.35 2.79 10.48
C PRO A 14 -3.64 2.59 8.98
N GLN A 15 -3.57 3.66 8.18
CA GLN A 15 -3.91 3.65 6.77
C GLN A 15 -2.83 3.03 5.86
N SER A 16 -1.54 3.30 6.02
CA SER A 16 -0.54 2.71 5.10
C SER A 16 -0.23 1.25 5.38
N ASP A 17 -0.21 0.85 6.66
CA ASP A 17 -0.07 -0.54 7.06
C ASP A 17 -1.25 -1.36 6.53
N GLN A 18 -2.45 -0.77 6.59
CA GLN A 18 -3.64 -1.33 5.98
C GLN A 18 -3.51 -1.42 4.45
N GLN A 19 -3.11 -0.35 3.76
CA GLN A 19 -2.91 -0.35 2.30
C GLN A 19 -1.86 -1.38 1.85
N ARG A 20 -0.77 -1.58 2.60
CA ARG A 20 0.23 -2.63 2.32
C ARG A 20 -0.30 -4.03 2.53
N SER A 21 -1.06 -4.24 3.60
CA SER A 21 -1.73 -5.51 3.86
C SER A 21 -2.71 -5.82 2.72
N GLU A 22 -3.55 -4.85 2.36
CA GLU A 22 -4.51 -4.95 1.26
C GLU A 22 -3.83 -5.23 -0.08
N LEU A 23 -2.76 -4.52 -0.42
CA LEU A 23 -2.02 -4.75 -1.65
C LEU A 23 -1.37 -6.14 -1.67
N SER A 24 -0.88 -6.62 -0.52
CA SER A 24 -0.33 -7.97 -0.38
C SER A 24 -1.39 -9.05 -0.53
N GLU A 25 -2.60 -8.82 -0.01
CA GLU A 25 -3.75 -9.69 -0.20
C GLU A 25 -4.21 -9.70 -1.67
N LEU A 26 -4.24 -8.54 -2.33
CA LEU A 26 -4.54 -8.40 -3.76
C LEU A 26 -3.54 -9.18 -4.60
N ARG A 27 -2.23 -9.03 -4.37
CA ARG A 27 -1.19 -9.78 -5.07
C ARG A 27 -1.37 -11.29 -4.89
N ARG A 28 -1.62 -11.76 -3.66
CA ARG A 28 -1.87 -13.18 -3.41
C ARG A 28 -3.12 -13.67 -4.15
N SER A 29 -4.22 -12.90 -4.09
CA SER A 29 -5.48 -13.27 -4.74
C SER A 29 -5.36 -13.32 -6.26
N LEU A 30 -4.69 -12.33 -6.85
CA LEU A 30 -4.45 -12.23 -8.29
C LEU A 30 -3.46 -13.29 -8.78
N SER A 31 -2.39 -13.56 -8.03
CA SER A 31 -1.44 -14.63 -8.37
C SER A 31 -2.13 -16.00 -8.44
N ILE A 32 -3.04 -16.30 -7.52
CA ILE A 32 -3.83 -17.54 -7.58
C ILE A 32 -4.74 -17.54 -8.81
N LYS A 33 -5.43 -16.42 -9.10
CA LYS A 33 -6.39 -16.33 -10.21
C LYS A 33 -5.73 -16.32 -11.57
N GLN A 34 -4.52 -15.78 -11.69
CA GLN A 34 -3.80 -15.61 -12.95
C GLN A 34 -3.70 -16.94 -13.71
N ASP A 35 -3.40 -18.04 -13.02
CA ASP A 35 -3.27 -19.36 -13.66
C ASP A 35 -4.61 -19.87 -14.25
N TYR A 36 -5.75 -19.46 -13.69
CA TYR A 36 -7.08 -19.85 -14.20
C TYR A 36 -7.58 -18.97 -15.34
N VAL A 37 -7.03 -17.76 -15.47
CA VAL A 37 -7.41 -16.80 -16.53
C VAL A 37 -6.61 -17.04 -17.81
N ARG A 38 -5.46 -17.72 -17.74
CA ARG A 38 -4.54 -17.92 -18.88
C ARG A 38 -5.21 -18.40 -20.16
N ASP A 39 -6.12 -19.36 -20.06
CA ASP A 39 -6.76 -19.97 -21.22
C ASP A 39 -8.04 -19.24 -21.66
N GLU A 40 -8.71 -18.53 -20.75
CA GLU A 40 -10.00 -17.86 -20.99
C GLU A 40 -9.84 -16.41 -21.47
N ASP A 41 -8.85 -15.68 -20.93
CA ASP A 41 -8.54 -14.30 -21.29
C ASP A 41 -7.02 -14.05 -21.25
N PRO A 42 -6.30 -14.29 -22.36
CA PRO A 42 -4.85 -14.11 -22.45
C PRO A 42 -4.39 -12.66 -22.23
N GLU A 43 -5.22 -11.67 -22.60
CA GLU A 43 -4.90 -10.26 -22.37
C GLU A 43 -4.94 -9.95 -20.87
N LEU A 44 -5.98 -10.40 -20.17
CA LEU A 44 -6.08 -10.26 -18.72
C LEU A 44 -4.97 -11.03 -17.98
N PHE A 45 -4.53 -12.18 -18.49
CA PHE A 45 -3.37 -12.90 -17.95
C PHE A 45 -2.08 -12.07 -17.98
N GLU A 46 -1.81 -11.39 -19.09
CA GLU A 46 -0.66 -10.49 -19.24
C GLU A 46 -0.79 -9.23 -18.38
N GLU A 47 -2.00 -8.66 -18.29
CA GLU A 47 -2.28 -7.50 -17.44
C GLU A 47 -2.06 -7.82 -15.96
N ILE A 48 -2.55 -8.97 -15.48
CA ILE A 48 -2.32 -9.43 -14.10
C ILE A 48 -0.83 -9.69 -13.88
N GLY A 49 -0.13 -10.29 -14.84
CA GLY A 49 1.31 -10.53 -14.74
C GLY A 49 2.12 -9.24 -14.61
N THR A 50 1.78 -8.25 -15.45
CA THR A 50 2.39 -6.90 -15.40
C THR A 50 2.10 -6.23 -14.06
N PHE A 51 0.86 -6.30 -13.57
CA PHE A 51 0.49 -5.76 -12.27
C PHE A 51 1.28 -6.42 -11.13
N LEU A 52 1.41 -7.75 -11.12
CA LEU A 52 2.16 -8.46 -10.09
C LEU A 52 3.65 -8.06 -10.12
N GLN A 53 4.23 -7.89 -11.30
CA GLN A 53 5.61 -7.43 -11.46
C GLN A 53 5.80 -5.98 -10.95
N VAL A 54 4.96 -5.05 -11.39
CA VAL A 54 5.04 -3.63 -10.98
C VAL A 54 4.80 -3.51 -9.48
N SER A 55 3.73 -4.13 -8.97
CA SER A 55 3.41 -4.05 -7.55
C SER A 55 4.48 -4.72 -6.68
N ALA A 56 5.16 -5.78 -7.11
CA ALA A 56 6.25 -6.39 -6.35
C ALA A 56 7.43 -5.43 -6.11
N THR A 57 7.73 -4.54 -7.07
CA THR A 57 8.80 -3.55 -6.91
C THR A 57 8.53 -2.54 -5.78
N LEU A 58 7.27 -2.29 -5.44
CA LEU A 58 6.92 -1.46 -4.27
C LEU A 58 7.12 -2.17 -2.93
N HIS A 59 7.02 -3.49 -2.87
CA HIS A 59 7.28 -4.22 -1.62
C HIS A 59 8.78 -4.49 -1.42
N ASP A 60 9.56 -4.61 -2.50
CA ASP A 60 11.02 -4.77 -2.42
C ASP A 60 11.76 -3.43 -2.24
N GLY A 61 11.12 -2.29 -2.55
CA GLY A 61 11.65 -0.96 -2.31
C GLY A 61 10.77 -0.17 -1.36
N SER A 62 11.01 -0.27 -0.04
CA SER A 62 10.42 0.65 0.94
C SER A 62 10.61 2.11 0.50
N VAL A 63 9.73 3.03 0.93
CA VAL A 63 9.90 4.47 0.62
C VAL A 63 11.32 4.94 0.98
N ALA A 64 11.84 4.46 2.10
CA ALA A 64 13.23 4.66 2.50
C ALA A 64 14.23 4.22 1.41
N SER A 65 14.05 3.04 0.82
CA SER A 65 14.89 2.54 -0.26
C SER A 65 14.77 3.36 -1.54
N ARG A 66 13.56 3.83 -1.88
CA ARG A 66 13.31 4.72 -3.03
C ARG A 66 13.99 6.07 -2.84
N VAL A 67 13.76 6.75 -1.72
CA VAL A 67 14.41 8.03 -1.41
C VAL A 67 15.93 7.89 -1.36
N GLN A 68 16.47 6.83 -0.74
CA GLN A 68 17.92 6.60 -0.78
C GLN A 68 18.45 6.37 -2.20
N SER A 69 17.70 5.68 -3.04
CA SER A 69 18.09 5.43 -4.42
C SER A 69 18.11 6.74 -5.21
N LYS A 70 17.08 7.59 -5.07
CA LYS A 70 17.03 8.92 -5.68
C LYS A 70 18.16 9.82 -5.17
N LEU A 71 18.42 9.87 -3.87
CA LEU A 71 19.55 10.62 -3.30
C LEU A 71 20.92 10.14 -3.81
N ARG A 72 21.10 8.82 -3.99
CA ARG A 72 22.31 8.25 -4.59
C ARG A 72 22.43 8.59 -6.07
N GLU A 73 21.33 8.61 -6.80
CA GLU A 73 21.27 9.00 -8.20
C GLU A 73 21.67 10.46 -8.37
N LEU A 74 21.09 11.38 -7.59
CA LEU A 74 21.47 12.79 -7.60
C LEU A 74 22.96 12.99 -7.36
N LYS A 75 23.56 12.21 -6.45
CA LYS A 75 25.00 12.26 -6.15
C LYS A 75 25.87 11.53 -7.18
N ARG A 76 25.31 10.70 -8.06
CA ARG A 76 26.08 9.91 -9.02
C ARG A 76 26.59 10.84 -10.12
N GLY A 77 27.91 11.00 -10.19
CA GLY A 77 28.53 11.91 -11.15
C GLY A 77 28.59 13.36 -10.68
N ASN A 78 27.70 13.77 -9.77
CA ASN A 78 27.60 15.15 -9.29
C ASN A 78 28.24 15.33 -7.89
N LYS A 79 29.01 16.40 -7.71
CA LYS A 79 29.58 16.72 -6.39
C LYS A 79 28.58 17.42 -5.46
N MET A 80 27.47 17.92 -6.03
CA MET A 80 26.38 18.61 -5.35
C MET A 80 26.85 19.84 -4.54
N ARG A 81 27.98 20.42 -4.98
CA ARG A 81 28.61 21.61 -4.40
C ARG A 81 29.58 22.23 -5.39
N ALA A 82 29.73 23.54 -5.30
CA ALA A 82 30.79 24.25 -5.99
C ALA A 82 32.17 23.69 -5.61
N HIS A 83 33.02 23.45 -6.60
CA HIS A 83 34.38 22.97 -6.39
C HIS A 83 35.32 23.44 -7.51
N ARG A 84 36.62 23.45 -7.22
CA ARG A 84 37.65 24.10 -8.04
C ARG A 84 37.85 23.52 -9.45
N ASN A 85 37.23 22.39 -9.78
CA ASN A 85 37.43 21.67 -11.03
C ASN A 85 36.26 21.81 -12.00
N VAL A 86 35.34 22.74 -11.73
CA VAL A 86 34.17 23.01 -12.55
C VAL A 86 34.09 24.51 -12.77
N ASP A 87 33.93 24.91 -14.04
CA ASP A 87 33.89 26.31 -14.45
C ASP A 87 32.53 26.95 -14.13
N ASP A 88 31.44 26.22 -14.35
CA ASP A 88 30.09 26.61 -13.94
C ASP A 88 29.64 25.84 -12.69
N PRO A 89 29.47 26.48 -11.53
CA PRO A 89 29.02 25.81 -10.31
C PRO A 89 27.76 24.94 -10.48
N GLU A 90 26.88 25.28 -11.43
CA GLU A 90 25.64 24.56 -11.73
C GLU A 90 25.90 23.16 -12.33
N ASP A 91 26.95 22.98 -13.12
CA ASP A 91 27.37 21.68 -13.69
C ASP A 91 27.74 20.64 -12.62
N ALA A 92 27.91 21.07 -11.35
CA ALA A 92 28.17 20.17 -10.24
C ALA A 92 26.91 19.53 -9.65
N PHE A 93 25.72 19.83 -10.18
CA PHE A 93 24.41 19.38 -9.73
C PHE A 93 23.69 18.59 -10.84
N ALA A 94 22.72 17.77 -10.47
CA ALA A 94 21.84 17.11 -11.43
C ALA A 94 20.83 18.10 -12.02
N ASP A 95 20.39 17.88 -13.27
CA ASP A 95 19.37 18.69 -13.94
C ASP A 95 18.06 18.73 -13.14
N ASP A 96 17.68 17.61 -12.50
CA ASP A 96 16.51 17.53 -11.61
C ASP A 96 16.50 18.58 -10.48
N CYS A 97 17.67 19.11 -10.11
CA CYS A 97 17.81 20.12 -9.07
C CYS A 97 17.65 21.57 -9.57
N ASP A 98 17.41 21.78 -10.87
CA ASP A 98 17.14 23.11 -11.41
C ASP A 98 15.95 23.76 -10.69
N GLY A 99 16.04 25.05 -10.44
CA GLY A 99 15.08 25.81 -9.64
C GLY A 99 15.25 25.70 -8.11
N CYS A 100 16.17 24.87 -7.60
CA CYS A 100 16.48 24.83 -6.17
C CYS A 100 17.28 26.09 -5.73
N GLU A 101 16.95 26.67 -4.57
CA GLU A 101 17.68 27.83 -4.02
C GLU A 101 19.16 27.56 -3.72
N HIS A 102 19.55 26.29 -3.63
CA HIS A 102 20.91 25.84 -3.36
C HIS A 102 21.65 25.34 -4.60
N TYR A 103 21.01 25.40 -5.77
CA TYR A 103 21.60 25.04 -7.06
C TYR A 103 22.84 25.89 -7.33
N GLY A 104 23.93 25.26 -7.80
CA GLY A 104 25.23 25.91 -7.96
C GLY A 104 26.01 26.21 -6.65
N VAL A 105 25.40 26.14 -5.47
CA VAL A 105 26.09 26.49 -4.21
C VAL A 105 26.53 25.24 -3.45
N ASN A 106 25.60 24.62 -2.73
CA ASN A 106 25.85 23.42 -1.94
C ASN A 106 24.52 22.78 -1.52
N CYS A 107 24.25 21.55 -1.96
CA CYS A 107 23.04 20.83 -1.58
C CYS A 107 23.07 20.45 -0.08
N PRO A 108 22.14 20.97 0.76
CA PRO A 108 22.08 20.62 2.17
C PRO A 108 21.74 19.14 2.38
N MET A 109 20.84 18.57 1.56
CA MET A 109 20.39 17.18 1.70
C MET A 109 21.49 16.14 1.53
N LEU A 110 22.49 16.43 0.68
CA LEU A 110 23.54 15.46 0.32
C LEU A 110 24.92 15.77 0.91
N ASN A 111 25.19 17.04 1.24
CA ASN A 111 26.52 17.48 1.71
C ASN A 111 26.53 18.00 3.16
N ARG A 112 25.38 18.31 3.77
CA ARG A 112 25.34 18.72 5.18
C ARG A 112 25.28 17.49 6.08
N TYR A 113 26.38 17.21 6.78
CA TYR A 113 26.52 16.03 7.63
C TYR A 113 25.37 15.83 8.62
N SER A 114 24.90 16.91 9.26
CA SER A 114 23.77 16.83 10.20
C SER A 114 22.50 16.33 9.53
N VAL A 115 22.20 16.81 8.32
CA VAL A 115 21.00 16.42 7.56
C VAL A 115 21.13 14.99 7.05
N THR A 116 22.26 14.63 6.44
CA THR A 116 22.49 13.25 5.97
C THR A 116 22.41 12.23 7.11
N LYS A 117 22.86 12.61 8.30
CA LYS A 117 22.78 11.76 9.49
C LYS A 117 21.34 11.64 9.99
N THR A 118 20.58 12.74 10.01
CA THR A 118 19.16 12.70 10.37
C THR A 118 18.38 11.84 9.38
N ILE A 119 18.58 11.98 8.07
CA ILE A 119 17.94 11.14 7.05
C ILE A 119 18.27 9.67 7.27
N SER A 120 19.54 9.34 7.46
CA SER A 120 19.97 7.94 7.72
C SER A 120 19.32 7.39 8.98
N ARG A 121 19.26 8.20 10.05
CA ARG A 121 18.59 7.83 11.30
C ARG A 121 17.10 7.59 11.10
N VAL A 122 16.40 8.48 10.40
CA VAL A 122 14.96 8.32 10.10
C VAL A 122 14.73 7.00 9.39
N ILE A 123 15.55 6.69 8.39
CA ILE A 123 15.43 5.44 7.63
C ILE A 123 15.76 4.20 8.48
N GLU A 124 16.71 4.28 9.40
CA GLU A 124 17.12 3.16 10.25
C GLU A 124 16.18 2.92 11.44
N GLU A 125 15.61 3.99 12.00
CA GLU A 125 14.81 3.95 13.24
C GLU A 125 13.30 3.93 12.99
N ALA A 126 12.82 4.33 11.81
CA ALA A 126 11.39 4.32 11.50
C ALA A 126 10.83 2.90 11.48
N GLU A 127 9.67 2.73 12.10
CA GLU A 127 8.98 1.44 12.24
C GLU A 127 8.01 1.19 11.06
N SER A 128 7.66 2.24 10.30
CA SER A 128 6.78 2.19 9.12
C SER A 128 7.21 3.18 8.04
N ASP A 129 6.78 3.00 6.78
CA ASP A 129 7.15 4.02 5.76
C ASP A 129 6.30 5.29 5.86
N ASP A 130 5.16 5.30 6.56
CA ASP A 130 4.47 6.57 6.86
C ASP A 130 5.33 7.46 7.76
N GLU A 131 5.94 6.86 8.78
CA GLU A 131 6.87 7.56 9.65
C GLU A 131 8.11 8.04 8.86
N VAL A 132 8.54 7.27 7.85
CA VAL A 132 9.58 7.71 6.91
C VAL A 132 9.08 8.89 6.07
N ILE A 133 7.88 8.81 5.49
CA ILE A 133 7.33 9.87 4.64
C ILE A 133 7.15 11.16 5.44
N GLU A 134 6.51 11.11 6.60
CA GLU A 134 6.28 12.27 7.46
C GLU A 134 7.61 12.96 7.81
N LYS A 135 8.55 12.20 8.39
CA LYS A 135 9.83 12.77 8.85
C LYS A 135 10.71 13.24 7.68
N LEU A 136 10.71 12.54 6.55
CA LEU A 136 11.49 12.98 5.38
C LEU A 136 10.84 14.18 4.69
N THR A 137 9.52 14.30 4.74
CA THR A 137 8.79 15.50 4.25
C THR A 137 9.19 16.72 5.06
N ASP A 138 9.18 16.63 6.39
CA ASP A 138 9.63 17.72 7.27
C ASP A 138 11.07 18.14 6.95
N ILE A 139 11.97 17.17 6.85
CA ILE A 139 13.38 17.43 6.52
C ILE A 139 13.52 18.07 5.14
N ALA A 140 12.76 17.61 4.14
CA ALA A 140 12.82 18.14 2.78
C ALA A 140 12.27 19.57 2.71
N ILE A 141 11.19 19.89 3.44
CA ILE A 141 10.67 21.25 3.59
C ILE A 141 11.69 22.15 4.27
N GLU A 142 12.26 21.73 5.41
CA GLU A 142 13.26 22.51 6.16
C GLU A 142 14.52 22.85 5.33
N ASN A 143 14.83 22.02 4.34
CA ASN A 143 16.01 22.17 3.48
C ASN A 143 15.65 22.52 2.03
N ASN A 144 14.41 22.94 1.77
CA ASN A 144 13.89 23.36 0.47
C ASN A 144 14.26 22.41 -0.69
N CYS A 145 14.09 21.10 -0.48
CA CYS A 145 14.43 20.08 -1.46
C CYS A 145 13.18 19.55 -2.16
N HIS A 146 12.85 20.13 -3.31
CA HIS A 146 11.72 19.70 -4.13
C HIS A 146 11.87 18.27 -4.64
N VAL A 147 13.05 17.85 -5.09
CA VAL A 147 13.27 16.50 -5.63
C VAL A 147 12.89 15.38 -4.65
N VAL A 148 13.14 15.57 -3.36
CA VAL A 148 12.75 14.58 -2.35
C VAL A 148 11.25 14.65 -2.07
N LEU A 149 10.66 15.85 -2.08
CA LEU A 149 9.21 15.99 -1.95
C LEU A 149 8.48 15.32 -3.11
N ASP A 150 8.94 15.52 -4.34
CA ASP A 150 8.37 14.90 -5.54
C ASP A 150 8.45 13.37 -5.45
N GLU A 151 9.60 12.80 -5.03
CA GLU A 151 9.73 11.34 -4.87
C GLU A 151 8.81 10.78 -3.76
N LEU A 152 8.59 11.55 -2.68
CA LEU A 152 7.70 11.14 -1.60
C LEU A 152 6.22 11.19 -2.04
N ASP A 153 5.83 12.19 -2.81
CA ASP A 153 4.49 12.34 -3.40
C ASP A 153 4.23 11.19 -4.40
N ASP A 154 5.19 10.94 -5.31
CA ASP A 154 5.15 9.82 -6.24
C ASP A 154 4.98 8.47 -5.52
N CYS A 155 5.60 8.30 -4.36
CA CYS A 155 5.44 7.09 -3.55
C CYS A 155 4.01 6.95 -3.02
N GLN A 156 3.38 8.04 -2.56
CA GLN A 156 2.01 8.00 -2.03
C GLN A 156 0.99 7.72 -3.14
N ASP A 157 1.09 8.41 -4.27
CA ASP A 157 0.18 8.23 -5.40
C ASP A 157 0.27 6.83 -6.01
N SER A 158 1.49 6.28 -6.11
CA SER A 158 1.73 4.93 -6.64
C SER A 158 0.94 3.84 -5.88
N TYR A 159 0.75 3.98 -4.57
CA TYR A 159 0.03 2.97 -3.76
C TYR A 159 -1.48 3.01 -4.02
N ALA A 160 -2.07 4.20 -4.12
CA ALA A 160 -3.50 4.35 -4.37
C ALA A 160 -3.87 3.82 -5.77
N GLU A 161 -3.10 4.18 -6.79
CA GLU A 161 -3.32 3.73 -8.17
C GLU A 161 -3.22 2.20 -8.31
N LEU A 162 -2.27 1.58 -7.60
CA LEU A 162 -2.13 0.12 -7.64
C LEU A 162 -3.21 -0.62 -6.86
N LEU A 163 -3.72 -0.05 -5.78
CA LEU A 163 -4.88 -0.63 -5.11
C LEU A 163 -6.10 -0.61 -6.02
N GLU A 164 -6.42 0.55 -6.62
CA GLU A 164 -7.53 0.69 -7.57
C GLU A 164 -7.41 -0.30 -8.73
N ARG A 165 -6.25 -0.30 -9.41
CA ARG A 165 -5.99 -1.22 -10.53
C ARG A 165 -6.02 -2.69 -10.09
N GLY A 166 -5.53 -3.00 -8.89
CA GLY A 166 -5.57 -4.36 -8.35
C GLY A 166 -7.00 -4.85 -8.12
N TYR A 167 -7.89 -4.00 -7.61
CA TYR A 167 -9.31 -4.32 -7.43
C TYR A 167 -10.04 -4.48 -8.77
N GLU A 168 -9.74 -3.64 -9.77
CA GLU A 168 -10.29 -3.77 -11.12
C GLU A 168 -9.91 -5.12 -11.74
N LEU A 169 -8.61 -5.45 -11.75
CA LEU A 169 -8.10 -6.72 -12.28
C LEU A 169 -8.68 -7.91 -11.55
N LYS A 170 -8.86 -7.82 -10.22
CA LYS A 170 -9.47 -8.90 -9.43
C LYS A 170 -10.93 -9.12 -9.83
N THR A 171 -11.66 -8.05 -10.09
CA THR A 171 -13.06 -8.12 -10.52
C THR A 171 -13.16 -8.77 -11.90
N ARG A 172 -12.37 -8.30 -12.88
CA ARG A 172 -12.30 -8.90 -14.22
C ARG A 172 -11.88 -10.36 -14.18
N ALA A 173 -10.92 -10.73 -13.32
CA ALA A 173 -10.48 -12.12 -13.17
C ALA A 173 -11.58 -13.03 -12.62
N VAL A 174 -12.37 -12.54 -11.66
CA VAL A 174 -13.53 -13.29 -11.14
C VAL A 174 -14.58 -13.48 -12.23
N GLU A 175 -14.88 -12.43 -12.99
CA GLU A 175 -15.84 -12.49 -14.11
C GLU A 175 -15.40 -13.47 -15.19
N ALA A 176 -14.13 -13.46 -15.60
CA ALA A 176 -13.59 -14.40 -16.59
C ALA A 176 -13.69 -15.86 -16.11
N ILE A 177 -13.32 -16.13 -14.85
CA ILE A 177 -13.39 -17.48 -14.28
C ILE A 177 -14.84 -17.95 -14.12
N SER A 178 -15.74 -17.05 -13.73
CA SER A 178 -17.14 -17.38 -13.43
C SER A 178 -17.99 -17.47 -14.69
N GLY A 179 -17.76 -16.60 -15.68
CA GLY A 179 -18.41 -16.66 -16.99
C GLY A 179 -18.04 -17.90 -17.80
N SER A 180 -16.86 -18.47 -17.54
CA SER A 180 -16.44 -19.75 -18.13
C SER A 180 -17.15 -20.96 -17.49
N ALA A 181 -17.70 -20.80 -16.28
CA ALA A 181 -18.48 -21.85 -15.62
C ALA A 181 -19.91 -22.01 -16.20
N ASP A 182 -20.42 -21.03 -16.95
CA ASP A 182 -21.75 -21.09 -17.58
C ASP A 182 -21.76 -21.81 -18.95
N GLY A 183 -20.63 -22.34 -19.40
CA GLY A 183 -20.48 -23.03 -20.69
C GLY A 183 -20.83 -24.53 -20.69
N SER A 184 -21.12 -25.15 -19.54
CA SER A 184 -21.46 -26.58 -19.50
C SER A 184 -22.43 -26.96 -18.38
N GLY A 185 -23.72 -26.76 -18.67
CA GLY A 185 -24.75 -27.72 -18.27
C GLY A 185 -25.46 -27.46 -16.95
N SER A 186 -26.63 -26.83 -17.06
CA SER A 186 -27.90 -27.27 -16.48
C SER A 186 -28.62 -26.12 -15.79
N GLU A 187 -29.64 -25.63 -16.49
CA GLU A 187 -30.77 -24.93 -15.94
C GLU A 187 -31.38 -25.78 -14.80
N THR A 188 -31.06 -25.47 -13.55
CA THR A 188 -31.96 -25.75 -12.44
C THR A 188 -32.29 -24.43 -11.78
N GLY A 189 -33.30 -23.75 -12.33
CA GLY A 189 -34.03 -22.76 -11.56
C GLY A 189 -34.56 -23.46 -10.32
N VAL A 190 -34.01 -23.13 -9.15
CA VAL A 190 -34.59 -23.52 -7.87
C VAL A 190 -35.83 -22.66 -7.69
N THR A 191 -36.95 -23.13 -8.21
CA THR A 191 -38.26 -22.69 -7.74
C THR A 191 -38.42 -23.23 -6.33
N ALA A 192 -38.11 -22.40 -5.34
CA ALA A 192 -38.52 -22.67 -3.97
C ALA A 192 -40.05 -22.64 -3.93
N THR A 193 -40.67 -23.81 -4.02
CA THR A 193 -42.05 -23.97 -3.57
C THR A 193 -42.01 -23.86 -2.05
N PHE A 194 -42.45 -22.72 -1.54
CA PHE A 194 -42.79 -22.56 -0.14
C PHE A 194 -44.00 -23.47 0.12
N ASP A 195 -43.74 -24.69 0.59
CA ASP A 195 -44.79 -25.52 1.17
C ASP A 195 -45.31 -24.78 2.42
N GLU A 196 -46.63 -24.63 2.48
CA GLU A 196 -47.31 -24.08 3.65
C GLU A 196 -46.97 -24.98 4.84
N PRO A 197 -46.50 -24.43 5.97
CA PRO A 197 -46.01 -25.24 7.08
C PRO A 197 -47.09 -26.21 7.56
N SER A 198 -46.71 -27.46 7.81
CA SER A 198 -47.62 -28.47 8.34
C SER A 198 -48.18 -28.00 9.69
N PRO A 199 -49.45 -28.27 10.02
CA PRO A 199 -50.02 -27.95 11.34
C PRO A 199 -49.34 -28.69 12.51
N GLU A 200 -48.41 -29.60 12.23
CA GLU A 200 -47.51 -30.19 13.23
C GLU A 200 -46.26 -29.32 13.49
N ASP A 201 -45.76 -28.61 12.47
CA ASP A 201 -44.63 -27.70 12.59
C ASP A 201 -45.01 -26.42 13.34
N GLU A 202 -46.22 -25.91 13.13
CA GLU A 202 -46.76 -24.77 13.89
C GLU A 202 -46.87 -25.11 15.38
N ARG A 203 -47.39 -26.29 15.71
CA ARG A 203 -47.50 -26.76 17.10
C ARG A 203 -46.14 -26.92 17.78
N ARG A 204 -45.14 -27.38 17.02
CA ARG A 204 -43.77 -27.52 17.53
C ARG A 204 -43.14 -26.17 17.85
N VAL A 205 -43.42 -25.15 17.03
CA VAL A 205 -42.96 -23.78 17.26
C VAL A 205 -43.66 -23.18 18.49
N GLU A 206 -44.98 -23.35 18.62
CA GLU A 206 -45.73 -22.87 19.79
C GLU A 206 -45.25 -23.52 21.10
N GLU A 207 -45.04 -24.84 21.12
CA GLU A 207 -44.53 -25.56 22.30
C GLU A 207 -43.12 -25.09 22.68
N THR A 208 -42.28 -24.77 21.69
CA THR A 208 -40.92 -24.24 21.93
C THR A 208 -40.97 -22.84 22.54
N ILE A 209 -41.90 -21.99 22.09
CA ILE A 209 -42.08 -20.63 22.62
C ILE A 209 -42.63 -20.68 24.05
N GLU A 210 -43.61 -21.53 24.32
CA GLU A 210 -44.19 -21.70 25.66
C GLU A 210 -43.17 -22.24 26.67
N HIS A 211 -42.30 -23.17 26.25
CA HIS A 211 -41.24 -23.71 27.10
C HIS A 211 -40.18 -22.65 27.46
N VAL A 212 -39.77 -21.81 26.49
CA VAL A 212 -38.81 -20.72 26.73
C VAL A 212 -39.38 -19.64 27.65
N MET A 213 -40.68 -19.37 27.58
CA MET A 213 -41.32 -18.36 28.43
C MET A 213 -41.71 -18.85 29.83
N SER A 214 -41.74 -20.16 30.06
CA SER A 214 -42.14 -20.74 31.37
C SER A 214 -40.96 -20.99 32.32
N ASP A 215 -39.71 -20.84 31.86
CA ASP A 215 -38.51 -21.16 32.64
C ASP A 215 -37.93 -19.94 33.42
N GLU A 216 -38.64 -18.79 33.44
CA GLU A 216 -38.20 -17.56 34.12
C GLU A 216 -38.97 -17.17 35.40
N GLU A 217 -39.89 -18.00 35.93
CA GLU A 217 -40.70 -17.65 37.12
C GLU A 217 -40.48 -18.49 38.40
N ASP A 218 -39.30 -19.08 38.64
CA ASP A 218 -39.04 -19.82 39.90
C ASP A 218 -37.66 -19.53 40.54
N ASP A 219 -37.37 -18.25 40.78
CA ASP A 219 -36.37 -17.82 41.78
C ASP A 219 -36.86 -16.58 42.53
N GLN A 220 -37.72 -16.79 43.55
CA GLN A 220 -37.97 -15.83 44.63
C GLN A 220 -38.44 -16.49 45.94
#